data_AF-A0A7S1ZCC1-F1
#
_entry.id   AF-A0A7S1ZCC1-F1
#
_cell.length_a   1.000
_cell.length_b   1.000
_cell.length_c   1.000
_cell.angle_alpha   90.00
_cell.angle_beta   90.00
_cell.angle_gamma   90.00
#
_symmetry.space_group_name_H-M   'P 1'
#
loop_
_entity.id
_entity.type
_entity.pdbx_description
1 polymer ?
#
loop_
_entity_poly.entity_id
_entity_poly.type
_entity_poly.pdbx_seq_one_letter_code
_entity_poly.pdbx_strand_id
1 'polypeptide(L)'
;RRFFKVKPTVTLAENIFHSDKTKNYNGMTHQIIGASGNKMLQVSYGSSTISLQGTGTSLWDTAAPSAILFALGGKVTDYFGNDLVYGTNKGQLGNKRGVISSAPGAKGVHLDMVETMGKDDGILSLRD
;
A
#
# COMPACT_ATOMS: atom_id res chain seq x y z
N ARG A 1 0.06 -40.35 -23.31
CA ARG A 1 0.24 -38.89 -23.16
C ARG A 1 0.74 -38.64 -21.74
N ARG A 2 2.02 -38.26 -21.54
CA ARG A 2 2.56 -37.94 -20.21
C ARG A 2 2.12 -36.53 -19.83
N PHE A 3 1.36 -36.40 -18.74
CA PHE A 3 1.09 -35.12 -18.12
C PHE A 3 2.36 -34.65 -17.40
N PHE A 4 3.03 -33.63 -17.95
CA PHE A 4 4.08 -32.93 -17.22
C PHE A 4 3.39 -32.12 -16.11
N LYS A 5 3.66 -32.49 -14.86
CA LYS A 5 3.26 -31.72 -13.69
C LYS A 5 4.15 -30.48 -13.64
N VAL A 6 3.72 -29.40 -14.28
CA VAL A 6 4.36 -28.09 -14.13
C VAL A 6 4.14 -27.68 -12.68
N LYS A 7 5.18 -27.78 -11.85
CA LYS A 7 5.16 -27.13 -10.53
C LYS A 7 5.31 -25.63 -10.82
N PRO A 8 4.35 -24.76 -10.48
CA PRO A 8 4.58 -23.33 -10.53
C PRO A 8 5.59 -23.02 -9.40
N THR A 9 6.88 -23.08 -9.72
CA THR A 9 7.90 -22.53 -8.86
C THR A 9 7.89 -21.03 -9.10
N VAL A 10 7.06 -20.31 -8.36
CA VAL A 10 7.21 -18.86 -8.22
C VAL A 10 8.39 -18.69 -7.26
N THR A 11 9.62 -18.76 -7.80
CA THR A 11 10.77 -18.24 -7.06
C THR A 11 10.49 -16.75 -6.88
N LEU A 12 10.44 -16.28 -5.63
CA LEU A 12 10.33 -14.85 -5.36
C LEU A 12 11.48 -14.19 -6.12
N ALA A 13 11.19 -13.38 -7.13
CA ALA A 13 12.23 -12.60 -7.76
C ALA A 13 12.56 -11.48 -6.79
N GLU A 14 13.52 -11.73 -5.90
CA GLU A 14 14.02 -10.79 -4.90
C GLU A 14 14.46 -9.46 -5.54
N ASN A 15 14.76 -9.48 -6.84
CA ASN A 15 15.14 -8.31 -7.65
C ASN A 15 13.96 -7.40 -8.08
N ILE A 16 12.70 -7.77 -7.84
CA ILE A 16 11.53 -6.92 -8.19
C ILE A 16 11.40 -5.72 -7.23
N PHE A 17 11.84 -5.92 -5.99
CA PHE A 17 11.71 -4.98 -4.89
C PHE A 17 12.81 -3.91 -4.93
N HIS A 18 12.69 -2.96 -5.86
CA HIS A 18 13.66 -1.87 -5.98
C HIS A 18 13.33 -0.69 -5.05
N SER A 19 14.33 -0.22 -4.30
CA SER A 19 14.27 1.02 -3.50
C SER A 19 15.28 2.00 -4.07
N ASP A 20 14.81 3.18 -4.51
CA ASP A 20 15.65 4.16 -5.19
C ASP A 20 16.53 4.92 -4.18
N LYS A 21 16.00 5.24 -2.99
CA LYS A 21 16.70 6.02 -1.95
C LYS A 21 16.20 5.66 -0.55
N THR A 22 17.14 5.32 0.34
CA THR A 22 16.87 5.05 1.76
C THR A 22 17.45 6.14 2.64
N LYS A 23 16.68 6.65 3.61
CA LYS A 23 17.12 7.63 4.62
C LYS A 23 16.67 7.16 6.00
N ASN A 24 17.50 7.34 7.02
CA ASN A 24 17.15 7.02 8.40
C ASN A 24 16.81 8.30 9.18
N TYR A 25 15.68 8.30 9.86
CA TYR A 25 15.20 9.39 10.72
C TYR A 25 14.78 8.82 12.07
N ASN A 26 15.48 9.16 13.15
CA ASN A 26 15.15 8.74 14.52
C ASN A 26 14.84 7.23 14.65
N GLY A 27 15.61 6.37 13.98
CA GLY A 27 15.41 4.92 14.00
C GLY A 27 14.32 4.39 13.04
N MET A 28 13.61 5.27 12.33
CA MET A 28 12.71 4.91 11.23
C MET A 28 13.44 4.97 9.89
N THR A 29 13.35 3.89 9.12
CA THR A 29 13.89 3.84 7.76
C THR A 29 12.82 4.30 6.78
N HIS A 30 13.10 5.41 6.09
CA HIS A 30 12.27 5.94 5.01
C HIS A 30 12.86 5.52 3.67
N GLN A 31 12.06 4.84 2.85
CA GLN A 31 12.42 4.45 1.49
C GLN A 31 11.53 5.13 0.47
N ILE A 32 12.14 5.73 -0.55
CA ILE A 32 11.44 6.21 -1.74
C ILE A 32 11.46 5.09 -2.76
N ILE A 33 10.29 4.54 -3.03
CA ILE A 33 10.08 3.40 -3.91
C ILE A 33 9.15 3.83 -5.05
N GLY A 34 9.52 3.52 -6.29
CA GLY A 34 8.65 3.69 -7.45
C GLY A 34 7.52 2.66 -7.52
N ALA A 35 6.45 3.01 -8.21
CA ALA A 35 5.22 2.21 -8.41
C ALA A 35 4.37 1.94 -7.15
N SER A 36 3.07 2.18 -7.29
CA SER A 36 2.05 1.95 -6.25
C SER A 36 2.02 0.50 -5.76
N GLY A 37 1.93 -0.46 -6.70
CA GLY A 37 1.86 -1.88 -6.38
C GLY A 37 3.13 -2.40 -5.67
N ASN A 38 4.31 -1.92 -6.07
CA ASN A 38 5.58 -2.30 -5.44
C ASN A 38 5.60 -1.89 -3.96
N LYS A 39 5.22 -0.63 -3.64
CA LYS A 39 5.13 -0.15 -2.26
C LYS A 39 4.24 -1.02 -1.37
N MET A 40 3.06 -1.41 -1.87
CA MET A 40 2.13 -2.24 -1.11
C MET A 40 2.64 -3.68 -0.95
N LEU A 41 3.30 -4.23 -1.97
CA LEU A 41 3.90 -5.57 -1.86
C LEU A 41 5.05 -5.59 -0.84
N GLN A 42 5.90 -4.57 -0.77
CA GLN A 42 6.94 -4.45 0.26
C GLN A 42 6.35 -4.58 1.67
N VAL A 43 5.17 -4.01 1.88
CA VAL A 43 4.42 -4.11 3.13
C VAL A 43 3.83 -5.50 3.32
N SER A 44 3.28 -6.11 2.28
CA SER A 44 2.77 -7.49 2.30
C SER A 44 3.85 -8.52 2.67
N TYR A 45 5.07 -8.34 2.17
CA TYR A 45 6.22 -9.23 2.43
C TYR A 45 6.93 -8.93 3.77
N GLY A 46 6.53 -7.87 4.49
CA GLY A 46 7.15 -7.48 5.75
C GLY A 46 8.50 -6.76 5.60
N SER A 47 8.88 -6.39 4.37
CA SER A 47 10.07 -5.58 4.11
C SER A 47 9.89 -4.12 4.56
N SER A 48 8.64 -3.65 4.62
CA SER A 48 8.25 -2.34 5.14
C SER A 48 7.05 -2.46 6.08
N THR A 49 7.00 -1.63 7.13
CA THR A 49 5.88 -1.64 8.08
C THR A 49 4.64 -0.92 7.53
N ILE A 50 4.86 0.19 6.82
CA ILE A 50 3.81 1.06 6.28
C ILE A 50 4.23 1.61 4.92
N SER A 51 3.27 1.84 4.03
CA SER A 51 3.48 2.56 2.77
C SER A 51 2.47 3.68 2.60
N LEU A 52 2.95 4.78 2.02
CA LEU A 52 2.17 5.98 1.73
C LEU A 52 2.18 6.26 0.23
N GLN A 53 1.01 6.58 -0.30
CA GLN A 53 0.81 6.87 -1.71
C GLN A 53 -0.04 8.12 -1.86
N GLY A 54 0.42 9.03 -2.71
CA GLY A 54 -0.23 10.31 -2.95
C GLY A 54 -1.57 10.20 -3.68
N THR A 55 -2.13 11.36 -3.99
CA THR A 55 -3.48 11.51 -4.58
C THR A 55 -3.55 11.17 -6.07
N GLY A 56 -2.41 11.00 -6.74
CA GLY A 56 -2.31 10.62 -8.14
C GLY A 56 -2.51 9.12 -8.42
N THR A 57 -2.73 8.31 -7.38
CA THR A 57 -2.90 6.86 -7.51
C THR A 57 -4.33 6.53 -7.96
N SER A 58 -4.50 5.55 -8.84
CA SER A 58 -5.83 5.13 -9.31
C SER A 58 -6.32 3.87 -8.59
N LEU A 59 -7.62 3.59 -8.68
CA LEU A 59 -8.23 2.40 -8.09
C LEU A 59 -7.56 1.12 -8.61
N TRP A 60 -7.26 1.05 -9.91
CA TRP A 60 -6.60 -0.13 -10.51
C TRP A 60 -5.19 -0.38 -9.96
N ASP A 61 -4.46 0.65 -9.54
CA ASP A 61 -3.09 0.50 -9.02
C ASP A 61 -3.09 -0.20 -7.65
N THR A 62 -4.19 -0.06 -6.91
CA THR A 62 -4.33 -0.56 -5.53
C THR A 62 -5.23 -1.78 -5.40
N ALA A 63 -6.06 -2.09 -6.40
CA ALA A 63 -7.04 -3.18 -6.35
C ALA A 63 -6.40 -4.56 -6.13
N ALA A 64 -5.41 -4.92 -6.95
CA ALA A 64 -4.71 -6.20 -6.80
C ALA A 64 -3.89 -6.30 -5.49
N PRO A 65 -3.01 -5.33 -5.15
CA PRO A 65 -2.21 -5.44 -3.94
C PRO A 65 -3.02 -5.29 -2.65
N SER A 66 -4.15 -4.57 -2.65
CA SER A 66 -5.03 -4.52 -1.48
C SER A 66 -5.67 -5.86 -1.17
N ALA A 67 -6.10 -6.61 -2.21
CA ALA A 67 -6.63 -7.96 -2.03
C ALA A 67 -5.59 -8.91 -1.42
N ILE A 68 -4.34 -8.83 -1.89
CA ILE A 68 -3.22 -9.62 -1.32
C ILE A 68 -3.00 -9.24 0.15
N LEU A 69 -2.89 -7.95 0.44
CA LEU A 69 -2.61 -7.47 1.79
C LEU A 69 -3.76 -7.81 2.76
N PHE A 70 -5.00 -7.69 2.30
CA PHE A 70 -6.19 -8.09 3.05
C PHE A 70 -6.17 -9.60 3.37
N ALA A 71 -5.83 -10.45 2.39
CA ALA A 71 -5.71 -11.89 2.61
C ALA A 71 -4.63 -12.26 3.63
N LEU A 72 -3.58 -11.45 3.74
CA LEU A 72 -2.51 -11.60 4.74
C LEU A 72 -2.85 -10.98 6.11
N GLY A 73 -3.98 -10.29 6.25
CA GLY A 73 -4.39 -9.62 7.49
C GLY A 73 -3.77 -8.23 7.71
N GLY A 74 -3.22 -7.62 6.65
CA GLY A 74 -2.84 -6.20 6.67
C GLY A 74 -4.04 -5.28 6.41
N LYS A 75 -3.80 -3.97 6.39
CA LYS A 75 -4.86 -2.96 6.26
C LYS A 75 -4.54 -1.93 5.18
N VAL A 76 -5.56 -1.51 4.42
CA VAL A 76 -5.46 -0.46 3.40
C VAL A 76 -6.59 0.54 3.61
N THR A 77 -6.27 1.82 3.74
CA THR A 77 -7.25 2.91 3.89
C THR A 77 -6.82 4.16 3.13
N ASP A 78 -7.70 5.15 3.05
CA ASP A 78 -7.31 6.52 2.73
C ASP A 78 -6.57 7.19 3.93
N TYR A 79 -6.14 8.44 3.75
CA TYR A 79 -5.49 9.23 4.81
C TYR A 79 -6.38 9.51 6.02
N PHE A 80 -7.69 9.31 5.91
CA PHE A 80 -8.68 9.54 6.96
C PHE A 80 -9.15 8.24 7.63
N GLY A 81 -8.61 7.09 7.22
CA GLY A 81 -8.95 5.79 7.79
C GLY A 81 -10.18 5.11 7.17
N ASN A 82 -10.75 5.65 6.09
CA ASN A 82 -11.83 5.00 5.36
C ASN A 82 -11.28 3.92 4.42
N ASP A 83 -12.03 2.84 4.26
CA ASP A 83 -11.68 1.79 3.31
C ASP A 83 -11.75 2.30 1.85
N LEU A 84 -10.86 1.79 1.01
CA LEU A 84 -10.90 2.08 -0.43
C LEU A 84 -12.10 1.39 -1.08
N VAL A 85 -12.90 2.17 -1.81
CA VAL A 85 -14.12 1.68 -2.46
C VAL A 85 -13.86 1.40 -3.93
N TYR A 86 -13.76 0.13 -4.30
CA TYR A 86 -13.61 -0.34 -5.68
C TYR A 86 -14.98 -0.58 -6.31
N GLY A 87 -15.58 0.45 -6.91
CA GLY A 87 -16.90 0.35 -7.55
C GLY A 87 -16.99 1.13 -8.85
N THR A 88 -17.71 0.58 -9.83
CA THR A 88 -17.89 1.17 -11.17
C THR A 88 -18.86 2.36 -11.21
N ASN A 89 -19.71 2.50 -10.18
CA ASN A 89 -20.73 3.56 -10.13
C ASN A 89 -20.19 4.93 -9.68
N LYS A 90 -18.93 5.01 -9.24
CA LYS A 90 -18.28 6.28 -8.98
C LYS A 90 -17.55 6.66 -10.26
N GLY A 91 -18.01 7.70 -10.96
CA GLY A 91 -17.32 8.28 -12.12
C GLY A 91 -15.92 8.85 -11.81
N GLN A 92 -15.32 8.45 -10.69
CA GLN A 92 -14.02 8.86 -10.18
C GLN A 92 -13.17 7.60 -9.96
N LEU A 93 -12.17 7.45 -10.84
CA LEU A 93 -11.23 6.32 -10.83
C LEU A 93 -9.96 6.59 -10.00
N GLY A 94 -9.81 7.80 -9.47
CA GLY A 94 -8.64 8.25 -8.71
C GLY A 94 -8.83 8.23 -7.19
N ASN A 95 -7.81 7.76 -6.47
CA ASN A 95 -7.69 7.80 -5.01
C ASN A 95 -7.30 9.21 -4.54
N LYS A 96 -8.23 10.17 -4.65
CA LYS A 96 -7.99 11.59 -4.30
C LYS A 96 -7.65 11.82 -2.83
N ARG A 97 -7.99 10.89 -1.94
CA ARG A 97 -7.73 10.98 -0.49
C ARG A 97 -6.43 10.29 -0.06
N GLY A 98 -5.57 9.96 -1.03
CA GLY A 98 -4.35 9.20 -0.79
C GLY A 98 -4.62 7.75 -0.38
N VAL A 99 -3.54 7.01 -0.15
CA VAL A 99 -3.61 5.61 0.27
C VAL A 99 -2.53 5.32 1.31
N ILE A 100 -2.94 4.68 2.40
CA ILE A 100 -2.09 4.11 3.45
C ILE A 100 -2.26 2.61 3.43
N SER A 101 -1.15 1.87 3.43
CA SER A 101 -1.16 0.42 3.61
C SER A 101 -0.23 0.01 4.74
N SER A 102 -0.66 -0.90 5.63
CA SER A 102 0.15 -1.41 6.74
C SER A 102 0.25 -2.94 6.74
N ALA A 103 1.39 -3.41 7.24
CA ALA A 103 1.72 -4.83 7.28
C ALA A 103 0.78 -5.58 8.25
N PRO A 104 0.62 -6.91 8.08
CA PRO A 104 -0.04 -7.73 9.07
C PRO A 104 0.55 -7.51 10.48
N GLY A 105 -0.31 -7.24 11.46
CA GLY A 105 0.12 -6.94 12.83
C GLY A 105 0.52 -5.47 13.10
N ALA A 106 0.62 -4.61 12.09
CA ALA A 106 1.01 -3.20 12.24
C ALA A 106 -0.20 -2.23 12.44
N LYS A 107 -1.32 -2.74 12.97
CA LYS A 107 -2.57 -1.97 13.10
C LYS A 107 -2.42 -0.70 13.96
N GLY A 108 -1.63 -0.76 15.03
CA GLY A 108 -1.38 0.41 15.89
C GLY A 108 -0.73 1.55 15.10
N VAL A 109 0.40 1.26 14.45
CA VAL A 109 1.12 2.21 13.60
C VAL A 109 0.24 2.76 12.47
N HIS A 110 -0.64 1.92 11.90
CA HIS A 110 -1.62 2.38 10.90
C HIS A 110 -2.55 3.44 11.44
N LEU A 111 -3.11 3.25 12.64
CA LEU A 111 -4.02 4.19 13.27
C LEU A 111 -3.31 5.48 13.67
N ASP A 112 -2.11 5.38 14.24
CA ASP A 112 -1.28 6.54 14.60
C ASP A 112 -0.98 7.39 13.35
N MET A 113 -0.70 6.73 12.23
CA MET A 113 -0.45 7.41 10.96
C MET A 113 -1.71 8.10 10.42
N VAL A 114 -2.86 7.43 10.45
CA VAL A 114 -4.14 8.02 10.03
C VAL A 114 -4.49 9.22 10.91
N GLU A 115 -4.28 9.13 12.22
CA GLU A 115 -4.53 10.24 13.15
C GLU A 115 -3.58 11.41 12.85
N THR A 116 -2.31 11.13 12.60
CA THR A 116 -1.31 12.15 12.26
C THR A 116 -1.67 12.84 10.95
N MET A 117 -1.99 12.07 9.91
CA MET A 117 -2.38 12.61 8.60
C MET A 117 -3.72 13.36 8.65
N GLY A 118 -4.66 12.92 9.48
CA GLY A 118 -5.97 13.55 9.64
C GLY A 118 -5.93 14.90 10.38
N LYS A 119 -4.80 15.24 11.00
CA LYS A 119 -4.55 16.54 11.67
C LYS A 119 -3.73 17.50 10.80
N ASP A 120 -3.20 17.05 9.67
CA ASP A 120 -2.38 17.87 8.78
C ASP A 120 -3.25 18.79 7.92
N ASP A 121 -3.06 20.11 8.03
CA ASP A 121 -3.83 21.12 7.31
C ASP A 121 -3.74 20.99 5.78
N GLY A 122 -2.60 20.50 5.27
CA GLY A 122 -2.43 20.25 3.84
C GLY A 122 -3.28 19.08 3.35
N ILE A 123 -3.39 18.03 4.14
CA ILE A 123 -4.21 16.85 3.85
C ILE A 123 -5.69 17.11 4.09
N LEU A 124 -6.05 17.96 5.07
CA LEU A 124 -7.44 18.33 5.34
C LEU A 124 -8.17 18.88 4.11
N SER A 125 -7.44 19.55 3.21
CA SER A 125 -7.98 20.04 1.93
C SER A 125 -8.50 18.93 0.99
N LEU A 126 -8.17 17.67 1.26
CA LEU A 126 -8.59 16.49 0.48
C LEU A 126 -9.86 15.82 1.02
N ARG A 127 -10.46 16.33 2.12
CA ARG A 127 -11.67 15.73 2.70
C ARG A 127 -12.90 15.87 1.81
N ASP A 128 -12.98 16.91 0.99
CA ASP A 128 -14.16 17.27 0.19
C ASP A 128 -14.19 16.61 -1.20
#